data_AF-A0A947N4R9-F1
#
_entry.id   AF-A0A947N4R9-F1
#
_cell.length_a   1.000
_cell.length_b   1.000
_cell.length_c   1.000
_cell.angle_alpha   90.00
_cell.angle_beta   90.00
_cell.angle_gamma   90.00
#
_symmetry.space_group_name_H-M   'P 1'
#
loop_
_entity.id
_entity.type
_entity.pdbx_description
1 polymer ?
#
loop_
_entity_poly.entity_id
_entity_poly.type
_entity_poly.pdbx_seq_one_letter_code
_entity_poly.pdbx_strand_id
1 'polypeptide(L)'
;MSKKKSRRKIGCFDEQLYKKRPINGLILFSINSVFETDEKCSFERLAKECFDLFPSTFSFLKYPNWPDSRKLDRPLRTLRKRKLIAGSPKASFSLTKSGKKMALEIAKTFRQEQLKI
;
A
#
# COMPACT_ATOMS: atom_id res chain seq x y z
N MET A 1 -23.47 18.36 1.25
CA MET A 1 -23.06 17.88 2.60
C MET A 1 -21.70 17.19 2.50
N SER A 2 -20.59 17.94 2.62
CA SER A 2 -19.23 17.37 2.57
C SER A 2 -18.82 16.89 3.97
N LYS A 3 -18.83 15.57 4.20
CA LYS A 3 -18.23 14.98 5.40
C LYS A 3 -16.70 15.14 5.30
N LYS A 4 -16.15 16.13 6.02
CA LYS A 4 -14.70 16.24 6.32
C LYS A 4 -14.26 14.94 7.01
N LYS A 5 -13.61 14.03 6.27
CA LYS A 5 -13.02 12.82 6.85
C LYS A 5 -11.76 13.20 7.62
N SER A 6 -11.77 12.89 8.91
CA SER A 6 -10.65 13.00 9.86
C SER A 6 -9.34 12.52 9.23
N ARG A 7 -8.30 13.35 9.25
CA ARG A 7 -6.92 12.96 8.95
C ARG A 7 -6.55 11.81 9.89
N ARG A 8 -6.59 10.55 9.44
CA ARG A 8 -6.06 9.45 10.24
C ARG A 8 -4.55 9.67 10.33
N LYS A 9 -4.02 9.80 11.55
CA LYS A 9 -2.59 9.55 11.80
C LYS A 9 -2.37 8.07 11.49
N ILE A 10 -1.95 7.77 10.28
CA ILE A 10 -1.54 6.42 9.90
C ILE A 10 -0.18 6.22 10.57
N GLY A 11 -0.20 5.58 11.74
CA GLY A 11 1.02 5.09 12.37
C GLY A 11 1.59 3.93 11.55
N CYS A 12 2.90 3.76 11.61
CA CYS A 12 3.60 2.57 11.12
C CYS A 12 2.93 1.30 11.66
N PHE A 13 2.75 0.28 10.80
CA PHE A 13 2.26 -1.03 11.25
C PHE A 13 3.35 -1.77 12.05
N ASP A 14 2.96 -2.71 12.91
CA ASP A 14 3.94 -3.58 13.57
C ASP A 14 4.73 -4.36 12.50
N GLU A 15 6.06 -4.24 12.59
CA GLU A 15 7.02 -4.86 11.70
C GLU A 15 6.85 -6.37 11.60
N GLN A 16 6.52 -7.05 12.71
CA GLN A 16 6.34 -8.49 12.72
C GLN A 16 5.13 -8.94 11.90
N LEU A 17 4.11 -8.08 11.77
CA LEU A 17 2.89 -8.38 11.03
C LEU A 17 3.09 -8.29 9.52
N TYR A 18 3.73 -7.21 9.05
CA TYR A 18 3.86 -7.01 7.60
C TYR A 18 5.05 -7.74 6.99
N LYS A 19 6.13 -8.05 7.74
CA LYS A 19 7.28 -8.82 7.20
C LYS A 19 6.90 -10.22 6.73
N LYS A 20 5.87 -10.83 7.32
CA LYS A 20 5.37 -12.16 6.95
C LYS A 20 4.53 -12.14 5.67
N ARG A 21 4.15 -10.96 5.17
CA ARG A 21 3.26 -10.81 4.02
C ARG A 21 4.03 -10.58 2.73
N PRO A 22 3.52 -11.07 1.59
CA PRO A 22 4.12 -10.80 0.30
C PRO A 22 4.02 -9.31 -0.04
N ILE A 23 5.09 -8.76 -0.62
CA ILE A 23 5.17 -7.34 -1.03
C ILE A 23 4.00 -6.90 -1.93
N ASN A 24 3.49 -7.80 -2.78
CA ASN A 24 2.31 -7.54 -3.62
C ASN A 24 1.07 -7.19 -2.79
N GLY A 25 0.87 -7.86 -1.66
CA GLY A 25 -0.26 -7.61 -0.77
C GLY A 25 -0.12 -6.28 -0.04
N LEU A 26 1.10 -5.94 0.40
CA LEU A 26 1.38 -4.64 1.00
C LEU A 26 1.08 -3.49 0.02
N ILE A 27 1.48 -3.63 -1.24
CA ILE A 27 1.21 -2.63 -2.28
C ILE A 27 -0.30 -2.49 -2.54
N LEU A 28 -1.05 -3.59 -2.63
CA LEU A 28 -2.51 -3.53 -2.82
C LEU A 28 -3.20 -2.82 -1.65
N PHE A 29 -2.75 -3.08 -0.43
CA PHE A 29 -3.24 -2.38 0.76
C PHE A 29 -2.93 -0.87 0.68
N SER A 30 -1.69 -0.50 0.35
CA SER A 30 -1.29 0.91 0.22
C SER A 30 -2.10 1.64 -0.85
N ILE A 31 -2.32 1.03 -2.03
CA ILE A 31 -3.16 1.63 -3.07
C ILE A 31 -4.59 1.86 -2.53
N ASN A 32 -5.16 0.90 -1.81
CA ASN A 32 -6.48 1.05 -1.19
C ASN A 32 -6.49 2.18 -0.14
N SER A 33 -5.43 2.31 0.66
CA SER A 33 -5.28 3.40 1.65
C SER A 33 -5.31 4.78 0.99
N VAL A 34 -4.57 4.97 -0.11
CA VAL A 34 -4.58 6.24 -0.88
C VAL A 34 -5.96 6.55 -1.46
N PHE A 35 -6.70 5.53 -1.92
CA PHE A 35 -8.08 5.75 -2.39
C PHE A 35 -9.05 6.15 -1.27
N GLU A 36 -8.82 5.70 -0.03
CA GLU A 36 -9.65 6.12 1.11
C GLU A 36 -9.48 7.61 1.45
N THR A 37 -8.36 8.22 1.05
CA THR A 37 -8.07 9.66 1.21
C THR A 37 -8.53 10.52 0.04
N ASP A 38 -9.21 9.95 -0.96
CA ASP A 38 -9.70 10.64 -2.18
C ASP A 38 -8.57 11.30 -3.01
N GLU A 39 -7.35 10.76 -2.89
CA GLU A 39 -6.18 11.24 -3.63
C GLU A 39 -5.88 10.36 -4.84
N LYS A 40 -5.29 10.95 -5.89
CA LYS A 40 -4.78 10.17 -7.02
C LYS A 40 -3.57 9.36 -6.59
N CYS A 41 -3.60 8.05 -6.84
CA CYS A 41 -2.49 7.15 -6.56
C CYS A 41 -1.40 7.25 -7.65
N SER A 42 -0.64 8.34 -7.67
CA SER A 42 0.58 8.47 -8.48
C SER A 42 1.68 7.52 -7.97
N PHE A 43 2.73 7.32 -8.76
CA PHE A 43 3.87 6.48 -8.36
C PHE A 43 4.56 7.01 -7.09
N GLU A 44 4.85 8.30 -7.04
CA GLU A 44 5.47 8.94 -5.87
C GLU A 44 4.57 8.85 -4.64
N ARG A 45 3.27 9.11 -4.80
CA ARG A 45 2.31 9.02 -3.70
C ARG A 45 2.24 7.60 -3.14
N LEU A 46 2.23 6.60 -4.02
CA LEU A 46 2.26 5.18 -3.64
C LEU A 46 3.56 4.80 -2.94
N ALA A 47 4.71 5.26 -3.44
CA ALA A 47 6.00 4.99 -2.83
C ALA A 47 6.09 5.57 -1.42
N LYS A 48 5.65 6.82 -1.24
CA LYS A 48 5.52 7.45 0.07
C LYS A 48 4.60 6.64 0.98
N GLU A 49 3.39 6.30 0.52
CA GLU A 49 2.42 5.56 1.34
C GLU A 49 2.95 4.18 1.76
N CYS A 50 3.58 3.43 0.85
CA CYS A 50 4.18 2.14 1.17
C CYS A 50 5.30 2.26 2.22
N PHE A 51 6.12 3.31 2.13
CA PHE A 51 7.19 3.57 3.09
C PHE A 51 6.63 3.98 4.46
N ASP A 52 5.64 4.88 4.49
CA ASP A 52 5.01 5.32 5.74
C ASP A 52 4.31 4.16 6.48
N LEU A 53 3.69 3.25 5.73
CA LEU A 53 2.97 2.10 6.27
C LEU A 53 3.88 0.94 6.69
N PHE A 54 4.89 0.64 5.87
CA PHE A 54 5.70 -0.57 5.96
C PHE A 54 7.20 -0.26 5.77
N PRO A 55 7.79 0.61 6.62
CA PRO A 55 9.11 1.20 6.39
C PRO A 55 10.19 0.14 6.22
N SER A 56 10.24 -0.91 7.06
CA SER A 56 11.31 -1.90 6.94
C SER A 56 11.25 -2.76 5.67
N THR A 57 10.10 -2.82 4.99
CA THR A 57 10.00 -3.48 3.69
C THR A 57 10.34 -2.52 2.55
N PHE A 58 9.95 -1.24 2.63
CA PHE A 58 10.11 -0.27 1.55
C PHE A 58 11.26 0.73 1.75
N SER A 59 12.15 0.52 2.72
CA SER A 59 13.36 1.32 2.91
C SER A 59 14.58 0.72 2.21
N PHE A 60 15.64 1.51 2.04
CA PHE A 60 16.95 0.95 1.72
C PHE A 60 17.52 0.16 2.90
N LEU A 61 18.29 -0.90 2.60
CA LEU A 61 18.93 -1.73 3.63
C LEU A 61 19.91 -0.93 4.51
N LYS A 62 20.74 -0.08 3.89
CA LYS A 62 21.74 0.74 4.59
C LYS A 62 21.19 2.11 5.04
N TYR A 63 20.05 2.52 4.51
CA TYR A 63 19.45 3.84 4.75
C TYR A 63 17.96 3.68 5.06
N PRO A 64 17.60 3.19 6.27
CA PRO A 64 16.22 2.81 6.61
C PRO A 64 15.24 3.99 6.61
N ASN A 65 15.73 5.23 6.71
CA ASN A 65 14.92 6.44 6.70
C ASN A 65 14.52 6.90 5.29
N TRP A 66 14.96 6.20 4.24
CA TRP A 66 14.79 6.61 2.86
C TRP A 66 13.99 5.55 2.07
N PRO A 67 12.97 5.96 1.31
CA PRO A 67 12.14 5.04 0.53
C PRO A 67 12.90 4.46 -0.67
N ASP A 68 12.90 3.13 -0.78
CA ASP A 68 13.42 2.39 -1.92
C ASP A 68 12.29 2.09 -2.93
N SER A 69 12.05 3.03 -3.83
CA SER A 69 11.01 2.93 -4.86
C SER A 69 11.28 1.81 -5.88
N ARG A 70 12.52 1.32 -6.01
CA ARG A 70 12.86 0.20 -6.91
C ARG A 70 12.14 -1.09 -6.50
N LYS A 71 11.81 -1.22 -5.22
CA LYS A 71 11.03 -2.35 -4.69
C LYS A 71 9.61 -2.42 -5.26
N LEU A 72 9.10 -1.35 -5.89
CA LEU A 72 7.77 -1.32 -6.49
C LEU A 72 7.76 -1.80 -7.95
N ASP A 73 8.85 -1.68 -8.71
CA ASP A 73 8.82 -1.90 -10.16
C ASP A 73 8.37 -3.31 -10.56
N ARG A 74 9.06 -4.34 -10.05
CA ARG A 74 8.73 -5.76 -10.33
C ARG A 74 7.34 -6.14 -9.78
N PRO A 75 6.96 -5.81 -8.53
CA PRO A 75 5.62 -6.07 -8.03
C PRO A 75 4.51 -5.39 -8.83
N LEU A 76 4.65 -4.12 -9.20
CA LEU A 76 3.64 -3.41 -9.99
C LEU A 76 3.45 -4.03 -11.37
N ARG A 77 4.53 -4.52 -12.01
CA ARG A 77 4.43 -5.30 -13.25
C ARG A 77 3.66 -6.60 -13.03
N THR A 78 3.94 -7.32 -11.95
CA THR A 78 3.25 -8.58 -11.59
C THR A 78 1.77 -8.36 -11.32
N LEU A 79 1.41 -7.34 -10.53
CA LEU A 79 0.03 -7.00 -10.19
C LEU A 79 -0.79 -6.60 -11.44
N ARG A 80 -0.17 -5.88 -12.38
CA ARG A 80 -0.79 -5.56 -13.69
C ARG A 80 -1.01 -6.80 -14.54
N LYS A 81 -0.01 -7.68 -14.64
CA LYS A 81 -0.15 -8.98 -15.36
C LYS A 81 -1.29 -9.83 -14.78
N ARG A 82 -1.47 -9.80 -13.46
CA ARG A 82 -2.56 -10.48 -12.75
C ARG A 82 -3.91 -9.76 -12.80
N LYS A 83 -4.00 -8.61 -13.50
CA LYS A 83 -5.22 -7.78 -13.61
C LYS A 83 -5.79 -7.34 -12.25
N LEU A 84 -4.95 -7.20 -11.23
CA LEU A 84 -5.34 -6.71 -9.90
C LEU A 84 -5.27 -5.19 -9.83
N ILE A 85 -4.37 -4.58 -10.61
CA ILE A 85 -4.25 -3.13 -10.72
C ILE A 85 -4.27 -2.72 -12.19
N ALA A 86 -4.76 -1.52 -12.46
CA ALA A 86 -4.69 -0.84 -13.73
C ALA A 86 -3.82 0.42 -13.62
N GLY A 87 -3.45 0.98 -14.77
CA GLY A 87 -2.64 2.20 -14.85
C GLY A 87 -1.14 1.96 -15.05
N SER A 88 -0.36 3.02 -14.86
CA SER A 88 1.09 3.00 -15.10
C SER A 88 1.82 4.03 -14.23
N PRO A 89 3.15 3.88 -14.04
CA PRO A 89 3.94 4.85 -13.27
C PRO A 89 3.86 6.30 -13.80
N LYS A 90 3.68 6.49 -15.11
CA LYS A 90 3.56 7.81 -15.74
C LYS A 90 2.18 8.45 -15.53
N ALA A 91 1.19 7.68 -15.10
CA ALA A 91 -0.18 8.13 -14.90
C ALA A 91 -0.54 7.98 -13.41
N SER A 92 -1.58 7.21 -13.12
CA SER A 92 -1.97 6.81 -11.78
C SER A 92 -2.31 5.34 -11.76
N PHE A 93 -2.26 4.73 -10.58
CA PHE A 93 -2.69 3.36 -10.36
C PHE A 93 -4.13 3.32 -9.85
N SER A 94 -4.86 2.30 -10.25
CA SER A 94 -6.19 2.01 -9.71
C SER A 94 -6.38 0.52 -9.44
N LEU A 95 -7.21 0.20 -8.45
CA LEU A 95 -7.58 -1.19 -8.18
C LEU A 95 -8.68 -1.61 -9.15
N THR A 96 -8.56 -2.81 -9.71
CA THR A 96 -9.67 -3.46 -10.40
C THR A 96 -10.67 -4.01 -9.37
N LYS A 97 -11.82 -4.52 -9.82
CA LYS A 97 -12.79 -5.16 -8.91
C LYS A 97 -12.16 -6.30 -8.10
N SER A 98 -11.34 -7.14 -8.74
CA SER A 98 -10.63 -8.25 -8.09
C SER A 98 -9.54 -7.75 -7.15
N GLY A 99 -8.75 -6.75 -7.57
CA GLY A 99 -7.73 -6.12 -6.73
C GLY A 99 -8.31 -5.48 -5.47
N LYS A 100 -9.47 -4.80 -5.61
CA LYS A 100 -10.18 -4.20 -4.47
C LYS A 100 -10.65 -5.25 -3.47
N LYS A 101 -11.22 -6.37 -3.93
CA LYS A 101 -11.63 -7.47 -3.05
C LYS A 101 -10.44 -7.99 -2.23
N MET A 102 -9.32 -8.25 -2.90
CA MET A 102 -8.10 -8.74 -2.25
C MET A 102 -7.52 -7.71 -1.28
N ALA A 103 -7.47 -6.43 -1.64
CA ALA A 103 -7.00 -5.37 -0.76
C ALA A 103 -7.86 -5.25 0.51
N LEU A 104 -9.19 -5.41 0.39
CA LEU A 104 -10.11 -5.39 1.52
C LEU A 104 -9.94 -6.62 2.43
N GLU A 105 -9.69 -7.81 1.86
CA GLU A 105 -9.36 -9.01 2.64
C GLU A 105 -8.08 -8.80 3.45
N ILE A 106 -7.03 -8.29 2.81
CA ILE A 106 -5.75 -7.95 3.47
C ILE A 106 -5.99 -6.92 4.58
N ALA A 107 -6.78 -5.88 4.32
CA ALA A 107 -7.10 -4.85 5.31
C ALA A 107 -7.86 -5.40 6.52
N LYS A 108 -8.77 -6.35 6.31
CA LYS A 108 -9.46 -7.04 7.41
C LYS A 108 -8.48 -7.82 8.27
N THR A 109 -7.56 -8.57 7.64
CA THR A 109 -6.57 -9.35 8.40
C THR A 109 -5.65 -8.44 9.20
N PHE A 110 -5.17 -7.33 8.62
CA PHE A 110 -4.36 -6.35 9.34
C PHE A 110 -5.08 -5.77 10.58
N ARG A 111 -6.37 -5.42 10.46
CA ARG A 111 -7.16 -4.93 11.59
C ARG A 111 -7.34 -5.98 12.68
N GLN A 112 -7.60 -7.24 12.29
CA GLN A 112 -7.75 -8.33 13.24
C GLN A 112 -6.45 -8.64 13.99
N GLU A 113 -5.30 -8.55 13.31
CA GLU A 113 -3.99 -8.77 13.92
C GLU A 113 -3.59 -7.62 14.86
N GLN A 114 -3.95 -6.38 14.55
CA GLN A 114 -3.74 -5.23 15.44
C GLN A 114 -4.58 -5.29 16.74
N LEU A 115 -5.76 -5.93 16.70
CA LEU A 115 -6.65 -6.05 17.86
C LEU A 115 -6.29 -7.21 18.81
N LYS A 116 -5.32 -8.06 18.43
CA LYS A 116 -4.84 -9.19 19.25
C LYS A 116 -3.65 -8.84 20.14
N ILE A 117 -3.22 -7.58 20.10
CA ILE A 117 -2.13 -7.02 20.91
C ILE A 117 -2.74 -6.33 22.13
#